data_AF-A0A2T6DGR9-F1
#
_entry.id   AF-A0A2T6DGR9-F1
#
_cell.length_a   1.000
_cell.length_b   1.000
_cell.length_c   1.000
_cell.angle_alpha   90.00
_cell.angle_beta   90.00
_cell.angle_gamma   90.00
#
_symmetry.space_group_name_H-M   'P 1'
#
loop_
_entity.id
_entity.type
_entity.pdbx_description
1 polymer ?
#
loop_
_entity_poly.entity_id
_entity_poly.type
_entity_poly.pdbx_seq_one_letter_code
_entity_poly.pdbx_strand_id
1 'polypeptide(L)'
;MSQTVSYLLRDGDTKFTQAFDEIFRSEGIQIKKLPQESPNLNAFAERFVQTNECLRHFVVFGQKHLDFLLREFASYYNTVRPHQGIANRTIGNIIPLPSHAAPPRPEDVQCEVRLGGLLRHYSRKAA
;
A
#
# COMPACT_ATOMS: atom_id res chain seq x y z
N MET A 1 0.96 18.94 -5.21
CA MET A 1 2.36 19.21 -4.80
C MET A 1 3.14 17.93 -5.01
N SER A 2 4.15 17.92 -5.88
CA SER A 2 5.04 16.75 -6.02
C SER A 2 5.85 16.63 -4.74
N GLN A 3 5.68 15.55 -3.98
CA GLN A 3 6.54 15.31 -2.83
C GLN A 3 7.93 14.93 -3.34
N THR A 4 8.92 15.75 -3.03
CA THR A 4 10.33 15.43 -3.28
C THR A 4 10.81 14.46 -2.21
N VAL A 5 11.26 13.28 -2.61
CA VAL A 5 11.87 12.31 -1.68
C VAL A 5 13.25 12.82 -1.30
N SER A 6 13.54 12.97 0.00
CA SER A 6 14.86 13.42 0.48
C SER A 6 15.70 12.27 1.06
N TYR A 7 15.05 11.20 1.50
CA TYR A 7 15.70 10.08 2.16
C TYR A 7 15.14 8.75 1.65
N LEU A 8 16.02 7.76 1.48
CA LEU A 8 15.66 6.37 1.32
C LEU A 8 16.11 5.60 2.56
N LEU A 9 15.15 5.06 3.32
CA LEU A 9 15.43 4.06 4.34
C LEU A 9 15.40 2.67 3.71
N ARG A 10 16.42 1.86 3.96
CA ARG A 10 16.46 0.46 3.52
C ARG A 10 17.07 -0.43 4.59
N ASP A 11 16.73 -1.70 4.56
CA ASP A 11 17.34 -2.69 5.44
C ASP A 11 18.82 -2.96 5.09
N GLY A 12 19.43 -3.83 5.88
CA GLY A 12 20.82 -4.23 5.76
C GLY A 12 21.12 -5.25 4.65
N ASP A 13 20.14 -5.70 3.86
CA ASP A 13 20.28 -6.81 2.93
C ASP A 13 21.36 -6.54 1.86
N THR A 14 22.10 -7.59 1.51
CA THR A 14 23.23 -7.55 0.58
C THR A 14 22.79 -7.39 -0.87
N LYS A 15 21.50 -7.60 -1.19
CA LYS A 15 20.91 -7.31 -2.51
C LYS A 15 20.99 -5.82 -2.88
N PHE A 16 20.99 -4.94 -1.88
CA PHE A 16 21.14 -3.51 -2.08
C PHE A 16 22.63 -3.15 -2.24
N THR A 17 23.09 -3.23 -3.48
CA THR A 17 24.49 -2.97 -3.85
C THR A 17 24.84 -1.48 -3.75
N GLN A 18 26.14 -1.16 -3.81
CA GLN A 18 26.59 0.22 -3.91
C GLN A 18 26.01 0.94 -5.15
N ALA A 19 25.95 0.26 -6.29
CA ALA A 19 25.39 0.81 -7.52
C ALA A 19 23.91 1.17 -7.36
N PHE A 20 23.15 0.38 -6.59
CA PHE A 20 21.76 0.72 -6.26
C PHE A 20 21.69 2.04 -5.47
N ASP A 21 22.51 2.20 -4.44
CA ASP A 21 22.55 3.43 -3.63
C ASP A 21 22.99 4.66 -4.46
N GLU A 22 23.89 4.48 -5.43
CA GLU A 22 24.40 5.55 -6.30
C GLU A 22 23.31 6.17 -7.19
N ILE A 23 22.34 5.36 -7.67
CA ILE A 23 21.20 5.87 -8.45
C ILE A 23 20.45 6.94 -7.65
N PHE A 24 20.08 6.64 -6.41
CA PHE A 24 19.36 7.58 -5.54
C PHE A 24 20.21 8.78 -5.13
N ARG A 25 21.50 8.58 -4.85
CA ARG A 25 22.42 9.70 -4.56
C ARG A 25 22.54 10.66 -5.74
N SER A 26 22.51 10.16 -6.97
CA SER A 26 22.54 11.01 -8.18
C SER A 26 21.30 11.90 -8.31
N GLU A 27 20.17 11.50 -7.72
CA GLU A 27 18.94 12.28 -7.61
C GLU A 27 18.90 13.17 -6.35
N GLY A 28 19.99 13.25 -5.58
CA GLY A 28 20.07 14.04 -4.35
C GLY A 28 19.44 13.39 -3.12
N ILE A 29 19.08 12.10 -3.19
CA ILE A 29 18.42 11.37 -2.10
C ILE A 29 19.47 10.79 -1.15
N GLN A 30 19.29 11.02 0.15
CA GLN A 30 20.19 10.48 1.17
C GLN A 30 19.80 9.06 1.57
N ILE A 31 20.74 8.12 1.47
CA ILE A 31 20.53 6.73 1.89
C ILE A 31 20.74 6.60 3.40
N LYS A 32 19.77 6.01 4.09
CA LYS A 32 19.84 5.59 5.50
C LYS A 32 19.73 4.07 5.56
N LYS A 33 20.88 3.40 5.66
CA LYS A 33 20.94 1.95 5.88
C LYS A 33 20.61 1.66 7.33
N LEU A 34 19.62 0.79 7.55
CA LEU A 34 19.26 0.31 8.87
C LEU A 34 20.23 -0.77 9.35
N PRO A 35 20.43 -0.92 10.66
CA PRO A 35 21.16 -2.06 11.22
C PRO A 35 20.57 -3.39 10.73
N GLN A 36 21.43 -4.39 10.58
CA GLN A 36 21.00 -5.73 10.19
C GLN A 36 20.00 -6.30 11.22
N GLU A 37 19.03 -7.08 10.74
CA GLU A 37 18.04 -7.77 11.59
C GLU A 37 17.23 -6.84 12.50
N SER A 38 16.97 -5.60 12.05
CA SER A 38 16.21 -4.59 12.80
C SER A 38 14.87 -4.26 12.14
N PRO A 39 13.91 -5.21 12.05
CA PRO A 39 12.64 -5.01 11.36
C PRO A 39 11.80 -3.87 11.97
N ASN A 40 11.94 -3.62 13.27
CA ASN A 40 11.24 -2.54 13.97
C ASN A 40 11.64 -1.14 13.46
N LEU A 41 12.86 -0.98 12.94
CA LEU A 41 13.31 0.29 12.34
C LEU A 41 12.79 0.48 10.91
N ASN A 42 12.27 -0.60 10.28
CA ASN A 42 11.62 -0.59 8.98
C ASN A 42 10.13 -0.97 9.06
N ALA A 43 9.49 -0.74 10.21
CA ALA A 43 8.21 -1.35 10.56
C ALA A 43 7.11 -1.14 9.52
N PHE A 44 7.08 0.00 8.82
CA PHE A 44 6.07 0.27 7.79
C PHE A 44 6.23 -0.61 6.54
N ALA A 45 7.46 -0.76 6.03
CA ALA A 45 7.72 -1.62 4.88
C ALA A 45 7.54 -3.10 5.26
N GLU A 46 8.04 -3.51 6.43
CA GLU A 46 7.85 -4.86 6.97
C GLU A 46 6.37 -5.20 7.12
N ARG A 47 5.59 -4.28 7.72
CA ARG A 47 4.14 -4.46 7.88
C ARG A 47 3.43 -4.57 6.54
N PHE A 48 3.82 -3.77 5.55
CA PHE A 48 3.27 -3.87 4.20
C PHE A 48 3.55 -5.25 3.59
N VAL A 49 4.80 -5.72 3.61
CA VAL A 49 5.20 -7.04 3.09
C VAL A 49 4.48 -8.17 3.82
N GLN A 50 4.33 -8.07 5.14
CA GLN A 50 3.57 -9.05 5.93
C GLN A 50 2.07 -9.05 5.62
N THR A 51 1.56 -8.02 4.95
CA THR A 51 0.19 -7.99 4.42
C THR A 51 0.08 -8.84 3.15
N ASN A 52 0.65 -10.05 3.17
CA ASN A 52 0.50 -11.10 2.16
C ASN A 52 -0.89 -11.74 2.14
N GLU A 53 -1.88 -11.08 2.73
CA GLU A 53 -3.29 -11.51 2.77
C GLU A 53 -3.76 -11.85 1.36
N CYS A 54 -3.49 -10.98 0.37
CA CYS A 54 -3.92 -11.20 -1.00
C CYS A 54 -3.40 -12.51 -1.60
N LEU A 55 -2.09 -12.79 -1.48
CA LEU A 55 -1.48 -13.95 -2.12
C LEU A 55 -1.84 -15.28 -1.45
N ARG A 56 -2.32 -15.27 -0.20
CA ARG A 56 -2.82 -16.48 0.47
C ARG A 56 -4.08 -17.05 -0.17
N HIS A 57 -4.80 -16.27 -0.98
CA HIS A 57 -6.06 -16.67 -1.59
C HIS A 57 -5.93 -17.16 -3.04
N PHE A 58 -4.74 -17.12 -3.64
CA PHE A 58 -4.55 -17.46 -5.05
C PHE A 58 -3.47 -18.51 -5.26
N VAL A 59 -3.74 -19.44 -6.16
CA VAL A 59 -2.69 -20.23 -6.82
C VAL A 59 -2.15 -19.40 -7.98
N VAL A 60 -0.87 -19.05 -7.92
CA VAL A 60 -0.23 -18.18 -8.92
C VAL A 60 0.20 -19.02 -10.13
N PHE A 61 -0.53 -18.86 -11.24
CA PHE A 61 -0.28 -19.58 -12.50
C PHE A 61 0.90 -19.05 -13.34
N GLY A 62 1.51 -17.93 -12.96
CA GLY A 62 2.66 -17.37 -13.65
C GLY A 62 2.89 -15.90 -13.35
N GLN A 63 3.97 -15.34 -13.89
CA GLN A 63 4.39 -13.96 -13.59
C GLN A 63 3.31 -12.91 -13.92
N LYS A 64 2.69 -12.99 -15.11
CA LYS A 64 1.62 -12.05 -15.49
C LYS A 64 0.45 -12.05 -14.51
N HIS A 65 0.11 -13.22 -13.97
CA HIS A 65 -0.93 -13.35 -12.97
C HIS A 65 -0.47 -12.75 -11.64
N LEU A 66 0.76 -13.04 -11.19
CA LEU A 66 1.33 -12.43 -9.99
C LEU A 66 1.36 -10.91 -10.07
N ASP A 67 1.85 -10.36 -11.18
CA ASP A 67 1.93 -8.92 -11.41
C ASP A 67 0.55 -8.26 -11.36
N PHE A 68 -0.48 -8.92 -11.91
CA PHE A 68 -1.85 -8.46 -11.82
C PHE A 68 -2.34 -8.44 -10.37
N LEU A 69 -2.17 -9.54 -9.62
CA LEU A 69 -2.58 -9.63 -8.22
C LEU A 69 -1.90 -8.55 -7.35
N LEU A 70 -0.59 -8.39 -7.51
CA LEU A 70 0.20 -7.42 -6.76
C LEU A 70 -0.19 -5.98 -7.10
N ARG A 71 -0.44 -5.67 -8.37
CA ARG A 71 -0.87 -4.32 -8.80
C ARG A 71 -2.23 -3.97 -8.22
N GLU A 72 -3.20 -4.87 -8.34
CA GLU A 72 -4.55 -4.66 -7.81
C GLU A 72 -4.53 -4.49 -6.29
N PHE A 73 -3.75 -5.32 -5.60
CA PHE A 73 -3.61 -5.24 -4.16
C PHE A 73 -2.89 -3.96 -3.72
N ALA A 74 -1.79 -3.57 -4.37
CA ALA A 74 -1.06 -2.34 -4.05
C ALA A 74 -1.91 -1.09 -4.29
N SER A 75 -2.70 -1.07 -5.37
CA SER A 75 -3.68 -0.01 -5.62
C SER A 75 -4.70 0.07 -4.48
N TYR A 76 -5.31 -1.06 -4.11
CA TYR A 76 -6.28 -1.13 -3.02
C TYR A 76 -5.67 -0.70 -1.68
N TYR A 77 -4.50 -1.23 -1.31
CA TYR A 77 -3.82 -0.92 -0.05
C TYR A 77 -3.54 0.58 0.10
N ASN A 78 -3.05 1.22 -0.96
CA ASN A 78 -2.66 2.63 -0.91
C ASN A 78 -3.85 3.59 -1.00
N THR A 79 -4.88 3.24 -1.79
CA THR A 79 -5.93 4.20 -2.17
C THR A 79 -7.28 3.95 -1.52
N VAL A 80 -7.57 2.71 -1.11
CA VAL A 80 -8.91 2.29 -0.67
C VAL A 80 -8.93 1.76 0.76
N ARG A 81 -7.90 0.99 1.16
CA ARG A 81 -7.87 0.32 2.46
C ARG A 81 -7.76 1.36 3.59
N PRO A 82 -8.64 1.32 4.60
CA PRO A 82 -8.48 2.13 5.80
C PRO A 82 -7.36 1.57 6.68
N HIS A 83 -6.55 2.45 7.24
CA HIS A 83 -5.42 2.09 8.09
C HIS A 83 -5.66 2.56 9.53
N GLN A 84 -5.73 1.61 10.46
CA GLN A 84 -6.02 1.90 11.88
C GLN A 84 -5.00 2.86 12.51
N GLY A 85 -3.72 2.75 12.13
CA GLY A 85 -2.66 3.64 12.62
C GLY A 85 -2.79 5.11 12.19
N ILE A 86 -3.69 5.43 11.25
CA ILE A 86 -4.00 6.80 10.82
C ILE A 86 -5.51 7.08 10.93
N ALA A 87 -6.11 6.67 12.05
CA ALA A 87 -7.52 6.90 12.37
C ALA A 87 -8.50 6.36 11.30
N ASN A 88 -8.22 5.15 10.79
CA ASN A 88 -8.99 4.49 9.74
C ASN A 88 -9.10 5.29 8.43
N ARG A 89 -8.11 6.14 8.14
CA ARG A 89 -8.02 6.84 6.86
C ARG A 89 -7.24 6.04 5.84
N THR A 90 -7.42 6.39 4.57
CA THR A 90 -6.55 5.95 3.48
C THR A 90 -5.23 6.72 3.50
N ILE A 91 -4.17 6.15 2.95
CA ILE A 91 -2.87 6.84 2.83
C ILE A 91 -3.09 8.09 1.95
N GLY A 92 -2.61 9.24 2.41
CA GLY A 92 -2.85 10.52 1.72
C GLY A 92 -4.30 11.03 1.78
N ASN A 93 -5.18 10.38 2.56
CA ASN A 93 -6.60 10.73 2.69
C ASN A 93 -7.33 10.83 1.33
N ILE A 94 -7.03 9.89 0.42
CA ILE A 94 -7.59 9.83 -0.94
C ILE A 94 -9.10 9.68 -0.90
N ILE A 95 -9.60 8.77 -0.05
CA ILE A 95 -11.03 8.65 0.23
C ILE A 95 -11.31 9.36 1.55
N PRO A 96 -12.06 10.48 1.54
CA PRO A 96 -12.37 11.21 2.76
C PRO A 96 -13.32 10.41 3.64
N LEU A 97 -13.19 10.59 4.95
CA LEU A 97 -14.19 10.07 5.88
C LEU A 97 -15.55 10.70 5.59
N PRO A 98 -16.65 9.94 5.67
CA PRO A 98 -17.98 10.50 5.49
C PRO A 98 -18.22 11.60 6.54
N SER A 99 -18.59 12.81 6.10
CA SER A 99 -19.20 13.80 7.00
C SER A 99 -20.51 13.24 7.55
N HIS A 100 -20.85 13.54 8.81
CA HIS A 100 -22.03 13.07 9.59
C HIS A 100 -23.37 13.00 8.83
N ALA A 101 -23.48 12.08 7.88
CA ALA A 101 -24.67 11.83 7.08
C ALA A 101 -25.44 10.68 7.72
N ALA A 102 -26.77 10.80 7.74
CA ALA A 102 -27.65 9.69 8.12
C ALA A 102 -27.24 8.41 7.38
N PRO A 103 -27.24 7.22 8.02
CA PRO A 103 -26.83 5.97 7.38
C PRO A 103 -27.48 5.81 6.00
N PRO A 104 -26.74 5.34 4.97
CA PRO A 104 -27.31 5.18 3.65
C PRO A 104 -28.38 4.09 3.69
N ARG A 105 -29.42 4.21 2.87
CA ARG A 105 -30.31 3.08 2.64
C ARG A 105 -29.57 2.04 1.79
N PRO A 106 -29.91 0.74 1.85
CA PRO A 106 -29.22 -0.29 1.08
C PRO A 106 -29.13 0.01 -0.42
N GLU A 107 -30.16 0.62 -1.00
CA GLU A 107 -30.23 1.02 -2.41
C GLU A 107 -29.23 2.13 -2.79
N ASP A 108 -28.78 2.92 -1.80
CA ASP A 108 -27.84 4.03 -1.96
C ASP A 108 -26.37 3.55 -1.83
N VAL A 109 -26.14 2.27 -1.54
CA VAL A 109 -24.80 1.67 -1.38
C VAL A 109 -24.41 0.95 -2.67
N GLN A 110 -23.16 1.15 -3.09
CA GLN A 110 -22.52 0.38 -4.15
C GLN A 110 -21.28 -0.34 -3.60
N CYS A 111 -20.95 -1.48 -4.21
CA CYS A 111 -19.80 -2.28 -3.85
C CYS A 111 -18.90 -2.45 -5.09
N GLU A 112 -17.70 -1.90 -5.01
CA GLU A 112 -16.65 -2.19 -5.98
C GLU A 112 -15.92 -3.46 -5.56
N VAL A 113 -15.75 -4.38 -6.52
CA VAL A 113 -15.17 -5.69 -6.29
C VAL A 113 -13.95 -5.87 -7.18
N ARG A 114 -12.84 -6.31 -6.59
CA ARG A 114 -11.61 -6.68 -7.31
C ARG A 114 -11.14 -8.06 -6.88
N LEU A 115 -10.28 -8.67 -7.71
CA LEU A 115 -9.66 -9.97 -7.45
C LEU A 115 -10.69 -11.07 -7.07
N GLY A 116 -11.73 -11.21 -7.88
CA GLY A 116 -12.72 -12.28 -7.72
C GLY A 116 -13.57 -12.20 -6.44
N GLY A 117 -13.67 -11.03 -5.80
CA GLY A 117 -14.46 -10.88 -4.57
C GLY A 117 -13.65 -10.71 -3.30
N LEU A 118 -12.33 -10.92 -3.36
CA LEU A 118 -11.44 -10.81 -2.21
C LEU A 118 -11.36 -9.37 -1.70
N LEU A 119 -11.21 -8.41 -2.62
CA LEU A 119 -11.15 -7.00 -2.28
C LEU A 119 -12.53 -6.39 -2.54
N ARG A 120 -13.11 -5.82 -1.50
CA ARG A 120 -14.43 -5.17 -1.57
C ARG A 120 -14.36 -3.79 -0.95
N HIS A 121 -14.93 -2.83 -1.65
CA HIS A 121 -15.06 -1.46 -1.16
C HIS A 121 -16.50 -1.01 -1.30
N TYR A 122 -17.07 -0.55 -0.19
CA TYR A 122 -18.44 -0.05 -0.14
C TYR A 122 -18.41 1.47 -0.10
N SER A 123 -19.15 2.10 -1.01
CA SER A 123 -19.31 3.55 -1.07
C SER A 123 -20.78 3.92 -1.29
N ARG A 124 -21.14 5.17 -0.98
CA ARG A 124 -22.44 5.70 -1.38
C ARG A 124 -22.41 6.00 -2.87
N LYS A 125 -23.50 5.72 -3.57
CA LYS A 125 -23.72 6.22 -4.92
C LYS A 125 -23.67 7.75 -4.87
N ALA A 126 -22.91 8.36 -5.76
CA ALA A 126 -22.97 9.80 -5.94
C ALA A 126 -24.39 10.15 -6.44
N ALA A 127 -24.96 11.22 -5.90
CA ALA A 127 -26.23 11.78 -6.38
C ALA A 127 -26.03 12.42 -7.77
#